data_AF-A0A7C6EIG2-F1
#
_entry.id   AF-A0A7C6EIG2-F1
#
_cell.length_a   1.000
_cell.length_b   1.000
_cell.length_c   1.000
_cell.angle_alpha   90.00
_cell.angle_beta   90.00
_cell.angle_gamma   90.00
#
_symmetry.space_group_name_H-M   'P 1'
#
loop_
_entity.id
_entity.type
_entity.pdbx_description
1 polymer ?
#
loop_
_entity_poly.entity_id
_entity_poly.type
_entity_poly.pdbx_seq_one_letter_code
_entity_poly.pdbx_strand_id
1 'polypeptide(L)'
;MGSVTIASYTLDTLQIYFAWDDDLYTYLKEKGFGQSGYNRKTLPIIYSDNCESTTGIQERKRKYVINPKFFGKTYEELGWKQTDKETEPIIPSEKPKIAISLIDELLEFRIIPQVNGKEQYHLEYSTMAAFGGLYTNWAIPVLRIVDFQTLVSRLQELFTLSKNDFVDIPIYMEEKQAQREQMFFVKVPLCSYKFSIGEFQYAKDFLFMNGFTGSVPSLVFRNEPSFLEKMAPILKVGFVHTTEEQDFEFRKPQIALKVAQDKITTSLRGKRTKSKGIVAVEDPEENYFRVPARIFACSSLILLKKCLAGENSK
;
A
#
# COMPACT_ATOMS: atom_id res chain seq x y z
N MET A 1 17.35 -15.67 15.78
CA MET A 1 16.11 -14.88 15.96
C MET A 1 14.98 -15.70 15.36
N GLY A 2 13.94 -16.00 16.14
CA GLY A 2 12.83 -16.81 15.67
C GLY A 2 11.79 -15.94 14.98
N SER A 3 11.44 -16.27 13.73
CA SER A 3 10.27 -15.69 13.06
C SER A 3 9.08 -16.60 13.28
N VAL A 4 7.97 -16.05 13.76
CA VAL A 4 6.72 -16.79 13.97
C VAL A 4 5.66 -16.24 13.01
N THR A 5 5.16 -17.09 12.10
CA THR A 5 4.03 -16.69 11.24
C THR A 5 2.76 -16.54 12.06
N ILE A 6 2.18 -15.35 12.02
CA ILE A 6 0.90 -15.04 12.67
C ILE A 6 -0.23 -15.37 11.72
N ALA A 7 -0.24 -14.82 10.50
CA ALA A 7 -1.36 -15.04 9.58
C ALA A 7 -0.98 -14.74 8.14
N SER A 8 -1.84 -15.14 7.21
CA SER A 8 -1.83 -14.66 5.83
C SER A 8 -3.25 -14.35 5.39
N TYR A 9 -3.47 -13.16 4.86
CA TYR A 9 -4.78 -12.67 4.45
C TYR A 9 -4.75 -12.24 3.00
N THR A 10 -5.88 -12.39 2.31
CA THR A 10 -6.10 -11.79 1.00
C THR A 10 -6.44 -10.31 1.19
N LEU A 11 -5.81 -9.44 0.41
CA LEU A 11 -6.09 -8.01 0.42
C LEU A 11 -7.37 -7.72 -0.37
N ASP A 12 -8.14 -6.75 0.11
CA ASP A 12 -9.25 -6.17 -0.64
C ASP A 12 -8.75 -5.23 -1.73
N THR A 13 -7.68 -4.50 -1.43
CA THR A 13 -7.07 -3.53 -2.33
C THR A 13 -5.58 -3.40 -1.97
N LEU A 14 -4.74 -3.22 -2.98
CA LEU A 14 -3.35 -2.83 -2.83
C LEU A 14 -3.10 -1.59 -3.68
N GLN A 15 -2.46 -0.57 -3.11
CA GLN A 15 -2.02 0.61 -3.88
C GLN A 15 -0.58 0.96 -3.47
N ILE A 16 0.35 1.00 -4.44
CA ILE A 16 1.73 1.44 -4.22
C ILE A 16 2.12 2.48 -5.28
N TYR A 17 2.67 3.59 -4.83
CA TYR A 17 2.86 4.77 -5.65
C TYR A 17 4.33 5.21 -5.76
N PHE A 18 5.09 4.47 -6.57
CA PHE A 18 6.48 4.77 -6.91
C PHE A 18 6.62 6.06 -7.72
N ALA A 19 5.61 6.41 -8.52
CA ALA A 19 5.61 7.57 -9.42
C ALA A 19 5.79 8.95 -8.78
N TRP A 20 5.79 9.03 -7.45
CA TRP A 20 5.89 10.31 -6.75
C TRP A 20 7.05 10.34 -5.75
N ASP A 21 8.06 9.51 -5.95
CA ASP A 21 9.37 9.70 -5.29
C ASP A 21 10.36 10.27 -6.32
N ASP A 22 10.76 11.54 -6.13
CA ASP A 22 11.59 12.28 -7.09
C ASP A 22 13.01 11.69 -7.19
N ASP A 23 13.55 11.18 -6.07
CA ASP A 23 14.88 10.58 -6.02
C ASP A 23 14.89 9.26 -6.82
N LEU A 24 13.87 8.42 -6.62
CA LEU A 24 13.64 7.21 -7.40
C LEU A 24 13.45 7.50 -8.88
N TYR A 25 12.62 8.50 -9.21
CA TYR A 25 12.39 8.89 -10.60
C TYR A 25 13.68 9.36 -11.28
N THR A 26 14.47 10.18 -10.59
CA THR A 26 15.76 10.67 -11.07
C THR A 26 16.72 9.50 -11.31
N TYR A 27 16.84 8.59 -10.34
CA TYR A 27 17.65 7.39 -10.48
C TYR A 27 17.26 6.56 -11.72
N LEU A 28 15.96 6.29 -11.91
CA LEU A 28 15.48 5.51 -13.06
C LEU A 28 15.76 6.22 -14.39
N LYS A 29 15.56 7.54 -14.43
CA LYS A 29 15.79 8.36 -15.63
C LYS A 29 17.27 8.41 -16.02
N GLU A 30 18.18 8.55 -15.06
CA GLU A 30 19.64 8.51 -15.29
C GLU A 30 20.10 7.16 -15.85
N LYS A 31 19.32 6.11 -15.59
CA LYS A 31 19.53 4.76 -16.09
C LYS A 31 18.77 4.43 -17.38
N GLY A 32 18.23 5.44 -18.05
CA GLY A 32 17.63 5.31 -19.39
C GLY A 32 16.11 5.19 -19.43
N PHE A 33 15.42 5.15 -18.28
CA PHE A 33 13.96 5.09 -18.25
C PHE A 33 13.33 6.27 -19.01
N GLY A 34 12.44 5.96 -19.96
CA GLY A 34 11.74 6.94 -20.78
C GLY A 34 12.62 7.64 -21.81
N GLN A 35 13.82 7.12 -22.09
CA GLN A 35 14.72 7.61 -23.15
C GLN A 35 14.67 6.73 -24.41
N SER A 36 14.20 5.48 -24.29
CA SER A 36 14.03 4.53 -25.39
C SER A 36 12.77 3.66 -25.19
N GLY A 37 12.48 2.76 -26.13
CA GLY A 37 11.28 1.92 -26.09
C GLY A 37 9.99 2.68 -26.41
N TYR A 38 8.96 2.53 -25.58
CA TYR A 38 7.68 3.23 -25.77
C TYR A 38 7.70 4.71 -25.37
N ASN A 39 8.85 5.23 -24.90
CA ASN A 39 9.03 6.63 -24.48
C ASN A 39 7.99 7.08 -23.42
N ARG A 40 7.56 6.15 -22.55
CA ARG A 40 6.70 6.47 -21.41
C ARG A 40 7.57 6.94 -20.26
N LYS A 41 7.34 8.18 -19.83
CA LYS A 41 8.12 8.85 -18.77
C LYS A 41 7.44 8.82 -17.40
N THR A 42 6.31 8.14 -17.28
CA THR A 42 5.54 8.07 -16.03
C THR A 42 5.75 6.69 -15.42
N LEU A 43 6.19 6.63 -14.16
CA LEU A 43 6.23 5.36 -13.43
C LEU A 43 4.80 4.87 -13.18
N PRO A 44 4.57 3.55 -13.19
CA PRO A 44 3.25 3.00 -12.95
C PRO A 44 2.87 3.09 -11.46
N ILE A 45 1.57 3.06 -11.21
CA ILE A 45 1.01 2.73 -9.90
C ILE A 45 0.76 1.22 -9.88
N ILE A 46 1.18 0.55 -8.81
CA ILE A 46 0.76 -0.84 -8.55
C ILE A 46 -0.62 -0.78 -7.92
N TYR A 47 -1.61 -1.39 -8.57
CA TYR A 47 -2.99 -1.37 -8.10
C TYR A 47 -3.62 -2.77 -8.15
N SER A 48 -4.35 -3.15 -7.11
CA SER A 48 -5.23 -4.33 -7.14
C SER A 48 -6.59 -3.99 -6.53
N ASP A 49 -7.66 -4.62 -7.01
CA ASP A 49 -8.99 -4.55 -6.38
C ASP A 49 -9.70 -5.89 -6.44
N ASN A 50 -9.86 -6.50 -5.27
CA ASN A 50 -10.62 -7.71 -5.05
C ASN A 50 -12.12 -7.38 -5.03
N CYS A 51 -12.66 -7.02 -6.20
CA CYS A 51 -14.03 -6.54 -6.34
C CYS A 51 -15.06 -7.52 -5.80
N GLU A 52 -14.74 -8.82 -5.79
CA GLU A 52 -15.60 -9.88 -5.26
C GLU A 52 -15.80 -9.73 -3.74
N SER A 53 -14.71 -9.47 -3.01
CA SER A 53 -14.80 -9.21 -1.58
C SER A 53 -15.52 -7.88 -1.30
N THR A 54 -15.12 -6.82 -2.02
CA THR A 54 -15.57 -5.46 -1.73
C THR A 54 -17.03 -5.22 -2.07
N THR A 55 -17.52 -5.78 -3.19
CA THR A 55 -18.86 -5.51 -3.72
C THR A 55 -19.61 -6.73 -4.27
N GLY A 56 -18.97 -7.91 -4.32
CA GLY A 56 -19.63 -9.17 -4.73
C GLY A 56 -19.51 -9.50 -6.22
N ILE A 57 -18.84 -8.67 -7.02
CA ILE A 57 -18.68 -8.89 -8.47
C ILE A 57 -17.35 -9.59 -8.78
N GLN A 58 -17.31 -10.47 -9.79
CA GLN A 58 -16.12 -11.27 -10.11
C GLN A 58 -15.10 -10.55 -11.00
N GLU A 59 -15.54 -9.53 -11.74
CA GLU A 59 -14.70 -8.72 -12.63
C GLU A 59 -15.27 -7.30 -12.71
N ARG A 60 -14.42 -6.32 -13.02
CA ARG A 60 -14.82 -4.92 -13.11
C ARG A 60 -14.07 -4.19 -14.22
N LYS A 61 -14.79 -3.29 -14.91
CA LYS A 61 -14.18 -2.33 -15.83
C LYS A 61 -13.32 -1.34 -15.05
N ARG A 62 -12.03 -1.24 -15.40
CA ARG A 62 -11.07 -0.33 -14.77
C ARG A 62 -10.90 0.94 -15.58
N LYS A 63 -10.19 1.92 -15.01
CA LYS A 63 -9.83 3.16 -15.70
C LYS A 63 -8.33 3.39 -15.57
N TYR A 64 -7.75 4.00 -16.59
CA TYR A 64 -6.34 4.37 -16.61
C TYR A 64 -5.36 3.21 -16.50
N VAL A 65 -5.77 1.99 -16.87
CA VAL A 65 -4.88 0.83 -16.88
C VAL A 65 -3.83 0.98 -17.97
N ILE A 66 -2.58 0.69 -17.65
CA ILE A 66 -1.50 0.60 -18.63
C ILE A 66 -1.72 -0.66 -19.45
N ASN A 67 -1.76 -0.49 -20.78
CA ASN A 67 -2.00 -1.61 -21.68
C ASN A 67 -0.93 -2.71 -21.50
N PRO A 68 -1.33 -3.99 -21.45
CA PRO A 68 -0.42 -5.15 -21.31
C PRO A 68 0.77 -5.18 -22.25
N LYS A 69 0.64 -4.65 -23.47
CA LYS A 69 1.73 -4.60 -24.44
C LYS A 69 2.95 -3.85 -23.93
N PHE A 70 2.75 -2.86 -23.04
CA PHE A 70 3.83 -2.05 -22.48
C PHE A 70 4.69 -2.78 -21.45
N PHE A 71 4.30 -4.01 -21.08
CA PHE A 71 5.06 -4.93 -20.23
C PHE A 71 5.06 -6.35 -20.81
N GLY A 72 4.95 -6.48 -22.14
CA GLY A 72 5.21 -7.72 -22.86
C GLY A 72 4.11 -8.78 -22.73
N LYS A 73 2.87 -8.37 -22.47
CA LYS A 73 1.71 -9.24 -22.30
C LYS A 73 0.56 -8.86 -23.23
N THR A 74 -0.37 -9.79 -23.39
CA THR A 74 -1.68 -9.59 -24.04
C THR A 74 -2.79 -9.61 -23.00
N TYR A 75 -3.98 -9.11 -23.35
CA TYR A 75 -5.15 -9.22 -22.46
C TYR A 75 -5.51 -10.68 -22.17
N GLU A 76 -5.42 -11.56 -23.16
CA GLU A 76 -5.77 -12.98 -23.04
C GLU A 76 -4.84 -13.72 -22.06
N GLU A 77 -3.52 -13.51 -22.15
CA GLU A 77 -2.55 -14.08 -21.20
C GLU A 77 -2.83 -13.68 -19.75
N LEU A 78 -3.40 -12.49 -19.54
CA LEU A 78 -3.75 -11.97 -18.23
C LEU A 78 -5.17 -12.37 -17.80
N GLY A 79 -5.96 -12.98 -18.68
CA GLY A 79 -7.39 -13.26 -18.44
C GLY A 79 -8.26 -11.99 -18.39
N TRP A 80 -7.81 -10.90 -18.99
CA TRP A 80 -8.52 -9.63 -19.07
C TRP A 80 -9.37 -9.56 -20.34
N LYS A 81 -10.44 -8.75 -20.33
CA LYS A 81 -11.22 -8.48 -21.54
C LYS A 81 -10.93 -7.07 -22.04
N GLN A 82 -10.56 -6.98 -23.31
CA GLN A 82 -10.39 -5.70 -23.99
C GLN A 82 -11.75 -5.01 -24.16
N THR A 83 -11.75 -3.68 -24.09
CA THR A 83 -12.91 -2.85 -24.44
C THR A 83 -12.53 -1.90 -25.57
N ASP A 84 -13.49 -1.12 -26.07
CA ASP A 84 -13.25 -0.09 -27.10
C ASP A 84 -12.21 0.96 -26.66
N LYS A 85 -12.00 1.11 -25.35
CA LYS A 85 -10.99 2.00 -24.78
C LYS A 85 -9.83 1.20 -24.22
N GLU A 86 -8.65 1.39 -24.81
CA GLU A 86 -7.41 0.69 -24.46
C GLU A 86 -7.07 0.77 -22.95
N THR A 87 -7.37 1.90 -22.30
CA THR A 87 -7.07 2.13 -20.88
C THR A 87 -8.19 1.71 -19.94
N GLU A 88 -9.27 1.10 -20.45
CA GLU A 88 -10.43 0.69 -19.66
C GLU A 88 -10.80 -0.79 -19.87
N PRO A 89 -9.88 -1.74 -19.66
CA PRO A 89 -10.19 -3.16 -19.75
C PRO A 89 -11.11 -3.63 -18.60
N ILE A 90 -11.73 -4.78 -18.80
CA ILE A 90 -12.42 -5.51 -17.73
C ILE A 90 -11.42 -6.49 -17.12
N ILE A 91 -11.15 -6.32 -15.83
CA ILE A 91 -10.15 -7.10 -15.08
C ILE A 91 -10.89 -7.96 -14.03
N PRO A 92 -10.59 -9.28 -13.95
CA PRO A 92 -11.09 -10.14 -12.88
C PRO A 92 -10.68 -9.66 -11.48
N SER A 93 -11.31 -10.21 -10.45
CA SER A 93 -10.96 -9.92 -9.06
C SER A 93 -9.50 -10.33 -8.77
N GLU A 94 -8.70 -9.35 -8.37
CA GLU A 94 -7.28 -9.52 -8.08
C GLU A 94 -7.08 -9.72 -6.57
N LYS A 95 -6.40 -10.80 -6.18
CA LYS A 95 -6.35 -11.28 -4.80
C LYS A 95 -4.92 -11.39 -4.28
N PRO A 96 -4.13 -10.29 -4.22
CA PRO A 96 -2.81 -10.34 -3.63
C PRO A 96 -2.93 -10.63 -2.13
N LYS A 97 -1.87 -11.14 -1.53
CA LYS A 97 -1.86 -11.50 -0.11
C LYS A 97 -0.94 -10.60 0.69
N ILE A 98 -1.18 -10.58 1.99
CA ILE A 98 -0.25 -10.07 2.97
C ILE A 98 0.04 -11.17 3.99
N ALA A 99 1.32 -11.48 4.20
CA ALA A 99 1.78 -12.37 5.25
C ALA A 99 2.23 -11.54 6.44
N ILE A 100 1.86 -12.00 7.64
CA ILE A 100 2.13 -11.31 8.89
C ILE A 100 2.94 -12.24 9.77
N SER A 101 4.12 -11.78 10.20
CA SER A 101 5.03 -12.52 11.06
C SER A 101 5.47 -11.66 12.23
N LEU A 102 5.72 -12.31 13.38
CA LEU A 102 6.40 -11.71 14.50
C LEU A 102 7.89 -12.06 14.40
N ILE A 103 8.73 -11.04 14.31
CA ILE A 103 10.19 -11.16 14.27
C ILE A 103 10.71 -10.38 15.47
N ASP A 104 11.14 -11.10 16.50
CA ASP A 104 11.42 -10.56 17.82
C ASP A 104 10.20 -9.76 18.36
N GLU A 105 10.31 -8.46 18.57
CA GLU A 105 9.21 -7.58 19.05
C GLU A 105 8.51 -6.81 17.92
N LEU A 106 8.83 -7.11 16.66
CA LEU A 106 8.32 -6.41 15.49
C LEU A 106 7.32 -7.27 14.73
N LEU A 107 6.18 -6.66 14.38
CA LEU A 107 5.23 -7.23 13.46
C LEU A 107 5.60 -6.81 12.03
N GLU A 108 5.98 -7.78 11.22
CA GLU A 108 6.25 -7.60 9.79
C GLU A 108 5.00 -7.91 8.98
N PHE A 109 4.72 -7.02 8.03
CA PHE A 109 3.66 -7.16 7.04
C PHE A 109 4.31 -7.25 5.66
N ARG A 110 4.44 -8.47 5.14
CA ARG A 110 5.03 -8.76 3.83
C ARG A 110 3.95 -8.86 2.77
N ILE A 111 4.06 -8.05 1.72
CA ILE A 111 3.16 -8.07 0.56
C ILE A 111 3.58 -9.22 -0.34
N ILE A 112 2.61 -10.00 -0.79
CA ILE A 112 2.79 -11.11 -1.72
C ILE A 112 1.91 -10.81 -2.95
N PRO A 113 2.50 -10.21 -4.00
CA PRO A 113 1.74 -9.82 -5.19
C PRO A 113 1.31 -11.01 -6.06
N GLN A 114 1.97 -12.17 -5.90
CA GLN A 114 1.77 -13.35 -6.72
C GLN A 114 1.02 -14.45 -5.96
N VAL A 115 0.02 -15.07 -6.61
CA VAL A 115 -0.67 -16.26 -6.10
C VAL A 115 -0.67 -17.33 -7.18
N ASN A 116 -0.20 -18.54 -6.85
CA ASN A 116 -0.09 -19.67 -7.78
C ASN A 116 0.67 -19.33 -9.07
N GLY A 117 1.78 -18.58 -8.96
CA GLY A 117 2.59 -18.19 -10.11
C GLY A 117 2.01 -17.03 -10.95
N LYS A 118 0.87 -16.44 -10.56
CA LYS A 118 0.22 -15.34 -11.28
C LYS A 118 0.21 -14.06 -10.46
N GLU A 119 0.58 -12.94 -11.08
CA GLU A 119 0.43 -11.63 -10.46
C GLU A 119 -1.05 -11.33 -10.19
N GLN A 120 -1.31 -10.72 -9.05
CA GLN A 120 -2.64 -10.35 -8.57
C GLN A 120 -2.76 -8.82 -8.43
N TYR A 121 -2.32 -8.11 -9.47
CA TYR A 121 -2.41 -6.66 -9.59
C TYR A 121 -2.29 -6.26 -11.07
N HIS A 122 -2.62 -5.01 -11.35
CA HIS A 122 -2.38 -4.35 -12.62
C HIS A 122 -1.63 -3.04 -12.41
N LEU A 123 -1.16 -2.49 -13.53
CA LEU A 123 -0.50 -1.19 -13.56
C LEU A 123 -1.49 -0.12 -14.00
N GLU A 124 -1.55 0.98 -13.28
CA GLU A 124 -2.31 2.16 -13.68
C GLU A 124 -1.36 3.32 -14.03
N TYR A 125 -1.78 4.16 -14.99
CA TYR A 125 -1.17 5.46 -15.21
C TYR A 125 -1.43 6.34 -13.99
N SER A 126 -0.40 7.06 -13.54
CA SER A 126 -0.58 8.14 -12.57
C SER A 126 -1.39 9.27 -13.22
N THR A 127 -2.70 9.28 -13.03
CA THR A 127 -3.60 10.31 -13.59
C THR A 127 -3.80 11.51 -12.68
N MET A 128 -3.16 11.52 -11.52
CA MET A 128 -3.37 12.58 -10.55
C MET A 128 -2.24 13.60 -10.64
N ALA A 129 -2.45 14.63 -11.46
CA ALA A 129 -1.60 15.82 -11.62
C ALA A 129 -1.34 16.62 -10.30
N ALA A 130 -1.73 16.09 -9.14
CA ALA A 130 -1.68 16.75 -7.83
C ALA A 130 -0.92 15.97 -6.73
N PHE A 131 -0.29 14.84 -7.06
CA PHE A 131 0.48 14.06 -6.10
C PHE A 131 1.94 14.50 -6.04
N GLY A 132 2.44 14.73 -4.82
CA GLY A 132 3.68 15.45 -4.51
C GLY A 132 3.44 16.76 -3.72
N GLY A 133 2.21 17.29 -3.78
CA GLY A 133 1.74 18.41 -2.95
C GLY A 133 0.66 18.03 -1.91
N LEU A 134 -0.26 17.13 -2.26
CA LEU A 134 -1.45 16.84 -1.43
C LEU A 134 -1.40 15.54 -0.62
N TYR A 135 -0.66 14.53 -1.08
CA TYR A 135 -0.76 13.19 -0.53
C TYR A 135 0.50 12.76 0.19
N THR A 136 0.26 12.13 1.34
CA THR A 136 1.25 11.76 2.35
C THR A 136 1.56 10.28 2.36
N ASN A 137 0.77 9.45 1.65
CA ASN A 137 0.88 7.99 1.69
C ASN A 137 1.49 7.46 0.38
N TRP A 138 2.21 6.33 0.44
CA TRP A 138 2.79 5.71 -0.76
C TRP A 138 2.67 4.18 -0.85
N ALA A 139 2.20 3.51 0.21
CA ALA A 139 1.76 2.11 0.17
C ALA A 139 0.51 1.93 1.03
N ILE A 140 -0.51 1.25 0.50
CA ILE A 140 -1.82 1.10 1.13
C ILE A 140 -2.38 -0.32 0.87
N PRO A 141 -1.93 -1.34 1.60
CA PRO A 141 -2.69 -2.59 1.72
C PRO A 141 -3.98 -2.36 2.50
N VAL A 142 -5.08 -2.93 1.99
CA VAL A 142 -6.41 -2.88 2.61
C VAL A 142 -6.88 -4.28 2.94
N LEU A 143 -7.27 -4.49 4.19
CA LEU A 143 -7.82 -5.74 4.71
C LEU A 143 -9.33 -5.67 4.85
N ARG A 144 -9.98 -6.82 4.73
CA ARG A 144 -11.36 -7.00 5.18
C ARG A 144 -11.43 -6.77 6.68
N ILE A 145 -12.52 -6.17 7.16
CA ILE A 145 -12.70 -5.92 8.59
C ILE A 145 -12.64 -7.21 9.43
N VAL A 146 -13.19 -8.31 8.92
CA VAL A 146 -13.20 -9.63 9.60
C VAL A 146 -11.81 -10.25 9.74
N ASP A 147 -10.95 -10.09 8.73
CA ASP A 147 -9.57 -10.56 8.77
C ASP A 147 -8.76 -9.75 9.78
N PHE A 148 -8.99 -8.44 9.80
CA PHE A 148 -8.34 -7.56 10.76
C PHE A 148 -8.80 -7.82 12.20
N GLN A 149 -10.09 -8.03 12.44
CA GLN A 149 -10.60 -8.46 13.76
C GLN A 149 -9.92 -9.75 14.21
N THR A 150 -9.80 -10.74 13.32
CA THR A 150 -9.12 -12.01 13.61
C THR A 150 -7.65 -11.80 13.98
N LEU A 151 -6.94 -10.95 13.22
CA LEU A 151 -5.55 -10.58 13.52
C LEU A 151 -5.44 -9.95 14.91
N VAL A 152 -6.30 -8.97 15.20
CA VAL A 152 -6.25 -8.22 16.46
C VAL A 152 -6.56 -9.11 17.65
N SER A 153 -7.56 -10.00 17.56
CA SER A 153 -7.86 -10.98 18.61
C SER A 153 -6.67 -11.90 18.89
N ARG A 154 -6.00 -12.40 17.83
CA ARG A 154 -4.82 -13.25 17.98
C ARG A 154 -3.64 -12.50 18.63
N LEU A 155 -3.42 -11.24 18.26
CA LEU A 155 -2.38 -10.42 18.90
C LEU A 155 -2.72 -10.10 20.36
N GLN A 156 -4.00 -9.91 20.67
CA GLN A 156 -4.45 -9.69 22.04
C GLN A 156 -4.13 -10.89 22.93
N GLU A 157 -4.42 -12.11 22.46
CA GLU A 157 -4.08 -13.36 23.14
C GLU A 157 -2.56 -13.50 23.32
N LEU A 158 -1.81 -13.31 22.22
CA LEU A 158 -0.36 -13.49 22.19
C LEU A 158 0.38 -12.56 23.18
N PHE A 159 -0.06 -11.31 23.31
CA PHE A 159 0.59 -10.33 24.19
C PHE A 159 -0.07 -10.18 25.55
N THR A 160 -1.15 -10.94 25.82
CA THR A 160 -1.93 -10.89 27.05
C THR A 160 -2.34 -9.46 27.41
N LEU A 161 -2.86 -8.71 26.44
CA LEU A 161 -3.15 -7.29 26.61
C LEU A 161 -4.29 -7.07 27.59
N SER A 162 -4.01 -6.34 28.67
CA SER A 162 -4.95 -5.99 29.74
C SER A 162 -5.75 -4.73 29.38
N LYS A 163 -6.84 -4.48 30.12
CA LYS A 163 -7.61 -3.24 30.01
C LYS A 163 -6.82 -1.98 30.39
N ASN A 164 -5.70 -2.12 31.10
CA ASN A 164 -4.89 -0.99 31.55
C ASN A 164 -3.78 -0.62 30.55
N ASP A 165 -3.54 -1.44 29.52
CA ASP A 165 -2.55 -1.16 28.46
C ASP A 165 -3.07 -0.14 27.43
N PHE A 166 -4.32 0.33 27.60
CA PHE A 166 -4.98 1.30 26.73
C PHE A 166 -4.75 2.72 27.27
N VAL A 167 -3.57 3.27 26.99
CA VAL A 167 -3.30 4.71 27.13
C VAL A 167 -4.23 5.49 26.20
N ASP A 168 -4.46 6.79 26.44
CA ASP A 168 -5.21 7.72 25.58
C ASP A 168 -4.62 7.79 24.15
N ILE A 169 -4.89 6.77 23.32
CA ILE A 169 -4.46 6.76 21.92
C ILE A 169 -5.44 7.63 21.13
N PRO A 170 -4.99 8.77 20.58
CA PRO A 170 -5.86 9.66 19.82
C PRO A 170 -6.33 8.96 18.55
N ILE A 171 -7.63 9.04 18.29
CA ILE A 171 -8.23 8.66 17.01
C ILE A 171 -8.38 9.92 16.17
N TYR A 172 -7.75 9.90 15.01
CA TYR A 172 -7.81 10.94 14.01
C TYR A 172 -8.88 10.60 12.96
N MET A 173 -9.28 11.60 12.19
CA MET A 173 -10.19 11.43 11.07
C MET A 173 -9.60 12.15 9.85
N GLU A 174 -9.64 11.50 8.70
CA GLU A 174 -9.37 12.13 7.40
C GLU A 174 -10.51 11.86 6.43
N GLU A 175 -10.91 12.90 5.70
CA GLU A 175 -11.83 12.80 4.57
C GLU A 175 -11.06 12.46 3.29
N LYS A 176 -11.69 11.65 2.43
CA LYS A 176 -11.11 11.13 1.20
C LYS A 176 -12.07 11.23 0.02
N GLN A 177 -11.51 11.10 -1.19
CA GLN A 177 -12.24 11.11 -2.46
C GLN A 177 -13.26 12.26 -2.57
N ALA A 178 -12.81 13.51 -2.43
CA ALA A 178 -13.69 14.68 -2.42
C ALA A 178 -14.76 14.64 -1.31
N GLN A 179 -14.36 14.25 -0.09
CA GLN A 179 -15.17 14.23 1.15
C GLN A 179 -16.20 13.10 1.26
N ARG A 180 -16.03 12.02 0.50
CA ARG A 180 -17.02 10.93 0.33
C ARG A 180 -16.67 9.64 1.07
N GLU A 181 -15.41 9.51 1.46
CA GLU A 181 -14.92 8.44 2.33
C GLU A 181 -14.42 9.07 3.62
N GLN A 182 -14.87 8.54 4.77
CA GLN A 182 -14.31 8.90 6.07
C GLN A 182 -13.40 7.78 6.53
N MET A 183 -12.17 8.13 6.90
CA MET A 183 -11.26 7.21 7.56
C MET A 183 -10.97 7.67 8.99
N PHE A 184 -11.40 6.87 9.96
CA PHE A 184 -10.97 7.01 11.35
C PHE A 184 -9.72 6.18 11.56
N PHE A 185 -8.66 6.74 12.13
CA PHE A 185 -7.38 6.06 12.22
C PHE A 185 -6.58 6.38 13.47
N VAL A 186 -5.70 5.44 13.81
CA VAL A 186 -4.65 5.58 14.81
C VAL A 186 -3.30 5.63 14.11
N LYS A 187 -2.33 6.31 14.72
CA LYS A 187 -0.95 6.38 14.22
C LYS A 187 -0.10 5.35 14.95
N VAL A 188 0.57 4.48 14.20
CA VAL A 188 1.54 3.51 14.71
C VAL A 188 2.92 3.88 14.15
N PRO A 189 3.99 3.94 14.97
CA PRO A 189 5.33 4.22 14.47
C PRO A 189 5.80 3.10 13.53
N LEU A 190 6.43 3.48 12.42
CA LEU A 190 7.13 2.54 11.54
C LEU A 190 8.57 2.34 12.02
N CYS A 191 9.00 1.09 12.12
CA CYS A 191 10.39 0.74 12.43
C CYS A 191 11.24 0.61 11.17
N SER A 192 10.67 0.07 10.10
CA SER A 192 11.33 -0.06 8.81
C SER A 192 10.32 -0.37 7.72
N TYR A 193 10.63 -0.06 6.48
CA TYR A 193 9.98 -0.66 5.33
C TYR A 193 10.96 -0.81 4.18
N LYS A 194 10.57 -1.63 3.23
CA LYS A 194 11.24 -1.80 1.96
C LYS A 194 10.18 -2.04 0.91
N PHE A 195 10.21 -1.26 -0.15
CA PHE A 195 9.34 -1.46 -1.30
C PHE A 195 10.16 -1.53 -2.57
N SER A 196 10.38 -2.74 -3.07
CA SER A 196 11.10 -2.99 -4.32
C SER A 196 10.15 -2.99 -5.50
N ILE A 197 10.46 -2.22 -6.55
CA ILE A 197 9.76 -2.39 -7.84
C ILE A 197 10.04 -3.78 -8.43
N GLY A 198 11.19 -4.37 -8.09
CA GLY A 198 11.67 -5.63 -8.64
C GLY A 198 10.78 -6.84 -8.33
N GLU A 199 10.11 -6.86 -7.16
CA GLU A 199 9.17 -7.93 -6.79
C GLU A 199 7.83 -7.83 -7.55
N PHE A 200 7.59 -6.73 -8.28
CA PHE A 200 6.40 -6.53 -9.12
C PHE A 200 6.76 -6.75 -10.59
N GLN A 201 6.60 -7.99 -11.07
CA GLN A 201 7.04 -8.40 -12.42
C GLN A 201 6.52 -7.50 -13.55
N TYR A 202 5.23 -7.13 -13.58
CA TYR A 202 4.70 -6.24 -14.62
C TYR A 202 5.35 -4.85 -14.58
N ALA A 203 5.61 -4.31 -13.39
CA ALA A 203 6.26 -3.01 -13.26
C ALA A 203 7.74 -3.07 -13.67
N LYS A 204 8.43 -4.15 -13.29
CA LYS A 204 9.81 -4.44 -13.71
C LYS A 204 9.91 -4.51 -15.23
N ASP A 205 9.05 -5.29 -15.88
CA ASP A 205 9.01 -5.43 -17.33
C ASP A 205 8.66 -4.10 -18.01
N PHE A 206 7.71 -3.34 -17.45
CA PHE A 206 7.38 -2.00 -17.92
C PHE A 206 8.60 -1.07 -17.90
N LEU A 207 9.43 -1.09 -16.85
CA LEU A 207 10.65 -0.26 -16.79
C LEU A 207 11.64 -0.65 -17.89
N PHE A 208 11.96 -1.95 -18.01
CA PHE A 208 12.93 -2.44 -18.98
C PHE A 208 12.48 -2.20 -20.43
N MET A 209 11.20 -2.43 -20.74
CA MET A 209 10.65 -2.14 -22.06
C MET A 209 10.59 -0.63 -22.38
N ASN A 210 10.69 0.24 -21.37
CA ASN A 210 10.83 1.69 -21.52
C ASN A 210 12.28 2.16 -21.39
N GLY A 211 13.26 1.29 -21.62
CA GLY A 211 14.66 1.66 -21.79
C GLY A 211 15.49 1.73 -20.51
N PHE A 212 14.92 1.36 -19.36
CA PHE A 212 15.69 1.28 -18.12
C PHE A 212 16.79 0.20 -18.23
N THR A 213 17.98 0.50 -17.73
CA THR A 213 19.12 -0.43 -17.67
C THR A 213 19.72 -0.46 -16.26
N GLY A 214 20.05 -1.65 -15.77
CA GLY A 214 20.65 -1.85 -14.45
C GLY A 214 19.71 -2.45 -13.41
N SER A 215 20.12 -2.39 -12.14
CA SER A 215 19.38 -3.00 -11.02
C SER A 215 18.14 -2.18 -10.65
N VAL A 216 17.01 -2.87 -10.54
CA VAL A 216 15.74 -2.25 -10.14
C VAL A 216 15.81 -1.87 -8.65
N PRO A 217 15.59 -0.60 -8.31
CA PRO A 217 15.80 -0.11 -6.95
C PRO A 217 14.64 -0.47 -6.02
N SER A 218 14.92 -0.37 -4.73
CA SER A 218 13.96 -0.38 -3.63
C SER A 218 13.93 0.96 -2.91
N LEU A 219 12.75 1.37 -2.44
CA LEU A 219 12.61 2.45 -1.46
C LEU A 219 12.72 1.85 -0.05
N VAL A 220 13.74 2.27 0.69
CA VAL A 220 14.05 1.72 2.01
C VAL A 220 13.95 2.78 3.09
N PHE A 221 13.41 2.38 4.24
CA PHE A 221 13.52 3.11 5.48
C PHE A 221 13.92 2.18 6.61
N ARG A 222 14.83 2.67 7.46
CA ARG A 222 15.21 2.05 8.73
C ARG A 222 15.12 3.13 9.80
N ASN A 223 14.68 2.78 11.00
CA ASN A 223 14.61 3.68 12.14
C ASN A 223 16.02 3.95 12.72
N GLU A 224 16.84 4.62 11.92
CA GLU A 224 18.23 4.97 12.20
C GLU A 224 18.44 6.48 11.97
N PRO A 225 19.37 7.14 12.69
CA PRO A 225 19.52 8.59 12.63
C PRO A 225 19.65 9.18 11.22
N SER A 226 20.40 8.53 10.33
CA SER A 226 20.63 8.98 8.95
C SER A 226 19.36 9.02 8.08
N PHE A 227 18.39 8.14 8.36
CA PHE A 227 17.08 8.12 7.71
C PHE A 227 16.12 9.11 8.37
N LEU A 228 16.11 9.14 9.71
CA LEU A 228 15.23 10.02 10.48
C LEU A 228 15.48 11.50 10.22
N GLU A 229 16.73 11.88 9.90
CA GLU A 229 17.07 13.24 9.45
C GLU A 229 16.25 13.70 8.23
N LYS A 230 15.79 12.76 7.40
CA LYS A 230 15.09 13.03 6.14
C LYS A 230 13.62 12.62 6.17
N MET A 231 13.23 11.76 7.11
CA MET A 231 12.00 10.99 7.04
C MET A 231 11.40 10.75 8.43
N ALA A 232 10.09 10.88 8.55
CA ALA A 232 9.36 10.50 9.77
C ALA A 232 8.11 9.69 9.39
N PRO A 233 8.29 8.47 8.84
CA PRO A 233 7.17 7.70 8.34
C PRO A 233 6.35 7.12 9.50
N ILE A 234 5.05 7.01 9.28
CA ILE A 234 4.07 6.42 10.20
C ILE A 234 3.19 5.43 9.44
N LEU A 235 2.66 4.46 10.17
CA LEU A 235 1.56 3.63 9.71
C LEU A 235 0.24 4.21 10.23
N LYS A 236 -0.64 4.63 9.33
CA LYS A 236 -2.04 4.92 9.68
C LYS A 236 -2.83 3.63 9.59
N VAL A 237 -3.30 3.12 10.72
CA VAL A 237 -4.24 1.99 10.77
C VAL A 237 -5.63 2.57 10.84
N GLY A 238 -6.43 2.41 9.78
CA GLY A 238 -7.68 3.16 9.66
C GLY A 238 -8.86 2.35 9.19
N PHE A 239 -10.00 2.55 9.86
CA PHE A 239 -11.31 2.05 9.45
C PHE A 239 -11.88 2.96 8.38
N VAL A 240 -12.17 2.39 7.21
CA VAL A 240 -12.73 3.10 6.07
C VAL A 240 -14.22 2.82 6.01
N HIS A 241 -15.01 3.89 6.00
CA HIS A 241 -16.46 3.85 5.83
C HIS A 241 -16.86 4.73 4.63
N THR A 242 -17.60 4.14 3.71
CA THR A 242 -18.26 4.84 2.59
C THR A 242 -19.68 5.18 2.98
N THR A 243 -20.07 6.46 2.87
CA THR A 243 -21.46 6.89 3.04
C THR A 243 -22.26 6.63 1.75
N GLU A 244 -23.52 6.21 1.86
CA GLU A 244 -24.37 5.83 0.72
C GLU A 244 -24.83 7.02 -0.15
N GLU A 245 -24.55 8.26 0.23
CA GLU A 245 -25.30 9.43 -0.21
C GLU A 245 -25.14 9.87 -1.69
N GLN A 246 -24.37 9.19 -2.57
CA GLN A 246 -24.02 9.78 -3.89
C GLN A 246 -23.80 8.79 -5.06
N ASP A 247 -24.74 7.89 -5.37
CA ASP A 247 -24.70 7.03 -6.58
C ASP A 247 -23.43 6.13 -6.74
N PHE A 248 -22.69 5.91 -5.65
CA PHE A 248 -21.53 5.01 -5.63
C PHE A 248 -21.92 3.61 -5.16
N GLU A 249 -21.24 2.61 -5.73
CA GLU A 249 -21.39 1.22 -5.30
C GLU A 249 -20.93 1.08 -3.85
N PHE A 250 -21.85 0.64 -2.99
CA PHE A 250 -21.58 0.38 -1.59
C PHE A 250 -20.38 -0.58 -1.43
N ARG A 251 -19.37 -0.16 -0.64
CA ARG A 251 -18.24 -1.01 -0.26
C ARG A 251 -18.41 -1.47 1.18
N LYS A 252 -18.14 -2.75 1.42
CA LYS A 252 -18.11 -3.29 2.78
C LYS A 252 -17.03 -2.59 3.62
N PRO A 253 -17.20 -2.50 4.96
CA PRO A 253 -16.20 -1.92 5.84
C PRO A 253 -14.83 -2.59 5.73
N GLN A 254 -13.78 -1.76 5.77
CA GLN A 254 -12.41 -2.16 5.47
C GLN A 254 -11.40 -1.49 6.40
N ILE A 255 -10.21 -2.09 6.50
CA ILE A 255 -9.08 -1.53 7.25
C ILE A 255 -7.94 -1.22 6.29
N ALA A 256 -7.63 0.07 6.17
CA ALA A 256 -6.47 0.54 5.42
C ALA A 256 -5.24 0.62 6.33
N LEU A 257 -4.14 0.01 5.90
CA LEU A 257 -2.83 0.09 6.53
C LEU A 257 -1.94 1.02 5.68
N LYS A 258 -1.95 2.33 5.97
CA LYS A 258 -1.27 3.31 5.10
C LYS A 258 0.12 3.66 5.61
N VAL A 259 1.14 3.32 4.83
CA VAL A 259 2.48 3.85 5.03
C VAL A 259 2.50 5.29 4.52
N ALA A 260 2.82 6.23 5.43
CA ALA A 260 2.68 7.65 5.20
C ALA A 260 3.77 8.47 5.87
N GLN A 261 3.92 9.73 5.47
CA GLN A 261 4.70 10.76 6.14
C GLN A 261 3.92 12.07 6.19
N ASP A 262 4.08 12.87 7.23
CA ASP A 262 3.42 14.18 7.26
C ASP A 262 3.93 15.09 6.13
N LYS A 263 3.07 15.99 5.63
CA LYS A 263 3.28 16.77 4.39
C LYS A 263 4.57 17.61 4.35
N ILE A 264 5.07 17.98 5.52
CA ILE A 264 6.29 18.77 5.67
C ILE A 264 7.10 18.09 6.77
N THR A 265 8.15 17.38 6.38
CA THR A 265 9.23 17.07 7.31
C THR A 265 10.28 18.16 7.17
N THR A 266 10.67 18.74 8.31
CA THR A 266 11.82 19.64 8.39
C THR A 266 12.96 18.79 8.92
N SER A 267 14.00 18.61 8.12
CA SER A 267 15.22 17.93 8.58
C SER A 267 15.78 18.60 9.83
N LEU A 268 16.64 17.90 10.58
CA LEU A 268 17.34 18.46 11.74
C LEU A 268 18.12 19.76 11.42
N ARG A 269 18.40 20.01 10.13
CA ARG A 269 19.10 21.21 9.64
C ARG A 269 18.16 22.28 9.04
N GLY A 270 16.84 22.18 9.26
CA GLY A 270 15.88 23.19 8.83
C GLY A 270 15.45 23.11 7.36
N LYS A 271 15.93 22.13 6.58
CA LYS A 271 15.53 21.96 5.16
C LYS A 271 14.25 21.14 5.07
N ARG A 272 13.30 21.57 4.23
CA ARG A 272 12.14 20.77 3.84
C ARG A 272 12.58 19.52 3.10
N THR A 273 12.14 18.36 3.56
CA THR A 273 12.43 17.05 2.95
C THR A 273 11.12 16.41 2.49
N LYS A 274 11.17 15.66 1.37
CA LYS A 274 10.01 14.96 0.79
C LYS A 274 10.29 13.51 0.40
N SER A 275 11.49 13.00 0.72
CA SER A 275 11.90 11.65 0.37
C SER A 275 10.94 10.62 0.98
N LYS A 276 10.49 9.62 0.20
CA LYS A 276 9.67 8.50 0.67
C LYS A 276 10.48 7.21 0.85
N GLY A 277 11.79 7.26 0.63
CA GLY A 277 12.74 6.23 1.00
C GLY A 277 14.13 6.65 0.58
N ILE A 278 15.14 5.97 1.11
CA ILE A 278 16.45 5.95 0.47
C ILE A 278 16.37 4.93 -0.67
N VAL A 279 16.87 5.31 -1.85
CA VAL A 279 17.00 4.42 -3.01
C VAL A 279 18.12 3.42 -2.75
N ALA A 280 17.80 2.13 -2.70
CA ALA A 280 18.74 1.02 -2.51
C ALA A 280 18.73 0.09 -3.73
N VAL A 281 19.90 -0.30 -4.25
CA VAL A 281 20.05 -0.95 -5.56
C VAL A 281 20.67 -2.35 -5.51
N GLU A 282 21.15 -2.78 -4.34
CA GLU A 282 21.79 -4.09 -4.09
C GLU A 282 21.05 -4.92 -3.03
N ASP A 283 19.89 -4.44 -2.59
CA ASP A 283 19.06 -5.14 -1.62
C ASP A 283 18.22 -6.23 -2.30
N PRO A 284 17.90 -7.34 -1.61
CA PRO A 284 16.98 -8.36 -2.11
C PRO A 284 15.64 -7.77 -2.59
N GLU A 285 14.99 -8.33 -3.59
CA GLU A 285 13.67 -7.84 -4.03
C GLU A 285 12.58 -8.25 -3.01
N GLU A 286 12.14 -7.29 -2.18
CA GLU A 286 11.15 -7.55 -1.13
C GLU A 286 10.24 -6.33 -0.91
N ASN A 287 9.00 -6.59 -0.48
CA ASN A 287 8.01 -5.59 -0.13
C ASN A 287 7.42 -5.88 1.25
N TYR A 288 7.82 -5.09 2.24
CA TYR A 288 7.30 -5.22 3.61
C TYR A 288 7.34 -3.89 4.37
N PHE A 289 6.61 -3.84 5.47
CA PHE A 289 6.80 -2.84 6.52
C PHE A 289 6.74 -3.49 7.90
N ARG A 290 7.45 -2.89 8.87
CA ARG A 290 7.55 -3.38 10.25
C ARG A 290 7.12 -2.31 11.24
N VAL A 291 6.38 -2.74 12.26
CA VAL A 291 5.91 -1.90 13.36
C VAL A 291 6.14 -2.59 14.70
N PRO A 292 6.21 -1.88 15.83
CA PRO A 292 6.26 -2.51 17.15
C PRO A 292 4.97 -3.29 17.41
N ALA A 293 5.08 -4.59 17.69
CA ALA A 293 3.93 -5.49 17.70
C ALA A 293 2.90 -5.13 18.78
N ARG A 294 3.37 -4.84 20.01
CA ARG A 294 2.50 -4.41 21.12
C ARG A 294 1.79 -3.09 20.84
N ILE A 295 2.50 -2.09 20.30
CA ILE A 295 1.90 -0.78 19.97
C ILE A 295 0.82 -0.94 18.90
N PHE A 296 1.11 -1.73 17.85
CA PHE A 296 0.14 -2.03 16.80
C PHE A 296 -1.11 -2.70 17.37
N ALA A 297 -0.94 -3.73 18.21
CA ALA A 297 -2.04 -4.47 18.80
C ALA A 297 -2.93 -3.59 19.70
N CYS A 298 -2.34 -2.81 20.61
CA CYS A 298 -3.09 -1.88 21.47
C CYS A 298 -3.84 -0.81 20.65
N SER A 299 -3.17 -0.19 19.68
CA SER A 299 -3.75 0.83 18.81
C SER A 299 -4.94 0.29 18.00
N SER A 300 -4.78 -0.93 17.46
CA SER A 300 -5.80 -1.59 16.65
C SER A 300 -7.02 -1.99 17.48
N LEU A 301 -6.82 -2.47 18.71
CA LEU A 301 -7.91 -2.78 19.65
C LEU A 301 -8.75 -1.53 19.98
N ILE A 302 -8.10 -0.39 20.24
CA ILE A 302 -8.80 0.87 20.53
C ILE A 302 -9.61 1.33 19.33
N LEU A 303 -9.03 1.27 18.13
CA LEU A 303 -9.72 1.61 16.88
C LEU A 303 -10.98 0.75 16.71
N LEU A 304 -10.85 -0.58 16.81
CA LEU A 304 -11.98 -1.50 16.64
C LEU A 304 -13.10 -1.25 17.65
N LYS A 305 -12.76 -1.07 18.93
CA LYS A 305 -13.77 -0.78 19.97
C LYS A 305 -14.56 0.48 19.65
N LYS A 306 -13.90 1.54 19.22
CA LYS A 306 -14.55 2.83 18.95
C LYS A 306 -15.38 2.82 17.66
N CYS A 307 -14.89 2.17 16.60
CA CYS A 307 -15.62 2.07 15.34
C CYS A 307 -16.84 1.15 15.45
N LEU A 308 -16.71 -0.01 16.11
CA LEU A 308 -17.81 -0.97 16.25
C LEU A 308 -18.85 -0.55 17.31
N ALA A 309 -18.46 0.19 18.35
CA ALA A 309 -19.42 0.76 19.29
C ALA A 309 -20.32 1.84 18.65
N GLY A 310 -19.78 2.57 17.67
CA GLY A 310 -20.54 3.56 16.90
C GLY A 310 -21.57 2.97 15.94
N GLU A 311 -21.37 1.74 15.46
CA GLU A 311 -22.31 1.03 14.57
C GLU A 311 -23.53 0.48 15.33
N ASN A 312 -23.38 0.07 16.60
CA ASN A 312 -24.51 -0.39 17.43
C ASN A 312 -25.36 0.75 18.01
N SER A 313 -25.02 2.01 17.72
CA SER A 313 -25.69 3.21 18.24
C SER A 313 -26.51 3.95 17.17
N LYS A 314 -26.58 3.42 15.94
CA LYS A 314 -27.42 3.90 14.84
C LYS A 314 -28.46 2.84 14.51
#